data_AF-A0A5A7XW66-F1
#
_entry.id   AF-A0A5A7XW66-F1
#
_cell.length_a   1.000
_cell.length_b   1.000
_cell.length_c   1.000
_cell.angle_alpha   90.00
_cell.angle_beta   90.00
_cell.angle_gamma   90.00
#
_symmetry.space_group_name_H-M   'P 1'
#
loop_
_entity.id
_entity.type
_entity.pdbx_description
1 polymer ?
#
loop_
_entity_poly.entity_id
_entity_poly.type
_entity_poly.pdbx_seq_one_letter_code
_entity_poly.pdbx_strand_id
1 'polypeptide(L)'
;MTLDSLENAYLEDAARLSDRIDELEAVLNDCETGYMVKGVAGQPVAHPMIAEIRQTRAERARMLARIKVTPPADGEESSGFVMPPGVQQRDAALKRWGAHGG
;
A
#
# COMPACT_ATOMS: atom_id res chain seq x y z
N MET A 1 0.46 -16.44 -18.95
CA MET A 1 0.58 -16.45 -17.47
C MET A 1 -0.83 -16.58 -16.91
N THR A 2 -1.09 -17.56 -16.05
CA THR A 2 -2.42 -17.82 -15.45
C THR A 2 -2.29 -17.82 -13.94
N LEU A 3 -3.09 -16.99 -13.26
CA LEU A 3 -3.15 -16.95 -11.79
C LEU A 3 -3.84 -18.21 -11.25
N ASP A 4 -3.41 -18.70 -10.10
CA ASP A 4 -4.11 -19.79 -9.41
C ASP A 4 -5.42 -19.29 -8.75
N SER A 5 -6.24 -20.20 -8.21
CA SER A 5 -7.54 -19.80 -7.62
C SER A 5 -7.39 -18.91 -6.38
N LEU A 6 -6.31 -19.07 -5.62
CA LEU A 6 -6.06 -18.29 -4.41
C LEU A 6 -5.58 -16.88 -4.76
N GLU A 7 -4.71 -16.76 -5.75
CA GLU A 7 -4.26 -15.49 -6.30
C GLU A 7 -5.40 -14.70 -6.93
N ASN A 8 -6.33 -15.36 -7.63
CA ASN A 8 -7.54 -14.72 -8.13
C ASN A 8 -8.42 -14.19 -6.98
N ALA A 9 -8.55 -14.92 -5.87
CA ALA A 9 -9.28 -14.44 -4.70
C ALA A 9 -8.62 -13.20 -4.07
N TYR A 10 -7.28 -13.20 -3.94
CA TYR A 10 -6.56 -12.01 -3.46
C TYR A 10 -6.71 -10.80 -4.40
N LEU A 11 -6.73 -11.05 -5.71
CA LEU A 11 -6.96 -10.00 -6.69
C LEU A 11 -8.37 -9.42 -6.59
N GLU A 12 -9.39 -10.27 -6.43
CA GLU A 12 -10.77 -9.85 -6.24
C GLU A 12 -10.94 -9.01 -4.97
N ASP A 13 -10.36 -9.46 -3.84
CA ASP A 13 -10.37 -8.69 -2.59
C ASP A 13 -9.66 -7.34 -2.75
N ALA A 14 -8.51 -7.30 -3.44
CA ALA A 14 -7.79 -6.06 -3.71
C ALA A 14 -8.59 -5.09 -4.60
N ALA A 15 -9.37 -5.61 -5.56
CA ALA A 15 -10.26 -4.81 -6.40
C ALA A 15 -11.38 -4.18 -5.55
N ARG A 16 -12.07 -4.99 -4.73
CA ARG A 16 -13.12 -4.50 -3.82
C ARG A 16 -12.59 -3.46 -2.84
N LEU A 17 -11.37 -3.63 -2.33
CA LEU A 17 -10.71 -2.64 -1.49
C LEU A 17 -10.38 -1.35 -2.24
N SER A 18 -10.12 -1.41 -3.55
CA SER A 18 -9.91 -0.23 -4.39
C SER A 18 -11.21 0.56 -4.54
N ASP A 19 -12.32 -0.11 -4.88
CA ASP A 19 -13.64 0.52 -4.95
C ASP A 19 -14.00 1.18 -3.62
N ARG A 20 -13.72 0.50 -2.50
CA ARG A 20 -13.98 1.05 -1.16
C ARG A 20 -13.15 2.29 -0.85
N ILE A 21 -11.89 2.33 -1.31
CA ILE A 21 -11.05 3.53 -1.16
C ILE A 21 -11.67 4.69 -1.93
N ASP A 22 -12.12 4.46 -3.16
CA ASP A 22 -12.73 5.49 -4.00
C ASP A 22 -14.03 6.03 -3.38
N GLU A 23 -14.88 5.17 -2.82
CA GLU A 23 -16.07 5.57 -2.07
C GLU A 23 -15.73 6.46 -0.87
N LEU A 24 -14.75 6.05 -0.06
CA LEU A 24 -14.33 6.81 1.13
C LEU A 24 -13.70 8.15 0.75
N GLU A 25 -12.90 8.18 -0.32
CA GLU A 25 -12.29 9.41 -0.83
C GLU A 25 -13.33 10.36 -1.38
N ALA A 26 -14.34 9.87 -2.11
CA ALA A 26 -15.46 10.68 -2.57
C ALA A 26 -16.23 11.31 -1.39
N VAL A 27 -16.59 10.51 -0.38
CA VAL A 27 -17.28 11.01 0.82
C VAL A 27 -16.44 12.04 1.58
N LEU A 28 -15.12 11.84 1.69
CA LEU A 28 -14.24 12.80 2.36
C LEU A 28 -14.13 14.11 1.57
N ASN A 29 -14.08 14.05 0.24
CA ASN A 29 -14.00 15.22 -0.62
C ASN A 29 -15.31 16.04 -0.62
N ASP A 30 -16.46 15.37 -0.50
CA ASP A 30 -17.77 16.01 -0.42
C ASP A 30 -18.13 16.49 1.00
N CYS A 31 -17.29 16.17 2.00
CA CYS A 31 -17.54 16.54 3.38
C CYS A 31 -17.35 18.04 3.61
N GLU A 32 -18.38 18.74 4.07
CA GLU A 32 -18.33 20.19 4.36
C GLU A 32 -17.24 20.58 5.37
N THR A 33 -16.93 19.69 6.31
CA THR A 33 -15.86 19.93 7.30
C THR A 33 -14.46 19.81 6.72
N GLY A 34 -14.32 19.23 5.51
CA GLY A 34 -13.06 18.94 4.87
C GLY A 34 -12.22 17.93 5.67
N TYR A 35 -10.89 18.11 5.66
CA TYR A 35 -9.95 17.17 6.28
C TYR A 35 -9.84 17.28 7.81
N MET A 36 -10.52 18.24 8.44
CA MET A 36 -10.44 18.51 9.87
C MET A 36 -11.84 18.61 10.49
N VAL A 37 -12.08 17.91 11.58
CA VAL A 37 -13.33 17.94 12.34
C VAL A 37 -13.13 18.49 13.73
N LYS A 38 -14.22 18.94 14.36
CA LYS A 38 -14.19 19.36 15.77
C LYS A 38 -14.07 18.14 16.67
N GLY A 39 -12.98 18.06 17.42
CA GLY A 39 -12.78 17.05 18.46
C GLY A 39 -13.68 17.30 19.68
N VAL A 40 -13.71 16.34 20.60
CA VAL A 40 -14.58 16.36 21.79
C VAL A 40 -14.37 17.61 22.66
N ALA A 41 -13.12 18.05 22.86
CA ALA A 41 -12.80 19.28 23.60
C ALA A 41 -12.75 20.53 22.71
N GLY A 42 -13.27 20.46 21.49
CA GLY A 42 -13.41 21.58 20.56
C GLY A 42 -12.19 21.89 19.70
N GLN A 43 -11.06 21.22 19.92
CA GLN A 43 -9.86 21.36 19.10
C GLN A 43 -10.07 20.75 17.70
N PRO A 44 -9.44 21.29 16.65
CA PRO A 44 -9.45 20.67 15.33
C PRO A 44 -8.64 19.37 15.36
N VAL A 45 -9.23 18.28 14.88
CA VAL A 45 -8.58 16.97 14.72
C VAL A 45 -8.75 16.46 13.30
N ALA A 46 -7.88 15.57 12.85
CA ALA A 46 -8.00 14.97 11.53
C ALA A 46 -9.32 14.20 11.40
N HIS A 47 -9.98 14.29 10.24
CA HIS A 47 -11.21 13.57 9.97
C HIS A 47 -10.97 12.04 10.11
N PRO A 48 -11.79 11.30 10.89
CA PRO A 48 -11.56 9.87 11.16
C PRO A 48 -11.43 9.00 9.90
N MET A 49 -12.14 9.38 8.83
CA MET A 49 -12.07 8.73 7.52
C MET A 49 -10.65 8.71 6.92
N ILE A 50 -9.78 9.65 7.26
CA ILE A 50 -8.38 9.65 6.82
C ILE A 50 -7.64 8.40 7.36
N ALA A 51 -7.91 8.03 8.61
CA ALA A 51 -7.31 6.84 9.21
C ALA A 51 -7.85 5.56 8.54
N GLU A 52 -9.16 5.53 8.26
CA GLU A 52 -9.81 4.43 7.55
C GLU A 52 -9.19 4.23 6.15
N ILE A 53 -9.12 5.29 5.33
CA ILE A 53 -8.52 5.24 3.97
C ILE A 53 -7.09 4.71 4.02
N ARG A 54 -6.28 5.14 4.99
CA ARG A 54 -4.90 4.65 5.16
C ARG A 54 -4.86 3.16 5.48
N GLN A 55 -5.75 2.68 6.36
CA GLN A 55 -5.83 1.28 6.71
C GLN A 55 -6.31 0.43 5.53
N THR A 56 -7.32 0.88 4.77
CA THR A 56 -7.80 0.19 3.57
C THR A 56 -6.71 0.10 2.50
N ARG A 57 -5.95 1.18 2.27
CA ARG A 57 -4.78 1.19 1.37
C ARG A 57 -3.70 0.19 1.81
N ALA A 58 -3.43 0.10 3.11
CA ALA A 58 -2.48 -0.87 3.65
C ALA A 58 -2.94 -2.32 3.44
N GLU A 59 -4.23 -2.59 3.63
CA GLU A 59 -4.79 -3.93 3.41
C GLU A 59 -4.77 -4.32 1.93
N ARG A 60 -5.14 -3.40 1.04
CA ARG A 60 -5.03 -3.59 -0.42
C ARG A 60 -3.60 -3.93 -0.82
N ALA A 61 -2.62 -3.20 -0.29
CA ALA A 61 -1.21 -3.48 -0.55
C ALA A 61 -0.79 -4.88 -0.07
N ARG A 62 -1.32 -5.33 1.08
CA ARG A 62 -1.07 -6.70 1.59
C ARG A 62 -1.68 -7.78 0.69
N MET A 63 -2.89 -7.57 0.17
CA MET A 63 -3.50 -8.54 -0.76
C MET A 63 -2.67 -8.65 -2.05
N LEU A 64 -2.30 -7.52 -2.65
CA LEU A 64 -1.49 -7.50 -3.85
C LEU A 64 -0.10 -8.11 -3.64
N ALA A 65 0.51 -7.90 -2.48
CA ALA A 65 1.82 -8.49 -2.15
C ALA A 65 1.81 -10.03 -2.03
N ARG A 66 0.63 -10.66 -1.93
CA ARG A 66 0.49 -12.12 -1.91
C ARG A 66 0.47 -12.74 -3.30
N ILE A 67 0.20 -11.96 -4.34
CA ILE A 67 0.14 -12.42 -5.73
C ILE A 67 1.57 -12.51 -6.27
N LYS A 68 1.98 -13.70 -6.73
CA LYS A 68 3.35 -13.92 -7.22
C LYS A 68 3.40 -13.66 -8.72
N VAL A 69 3.74 -12.44 -9.09
CA VAL A 69 3.96 -12.09 -10.50
C VAL A 69 5.38 -12.47 -10.90
N THR A 70 5.55 -13.47 -11.76
CA THR A 70 6.84 -13.71 -12.42
C THR A 70 7.05 -12.59 -13.44
N PRO A 71 8.18 -11.85 -13.40
CA PRO A 71 8.47 -10.88 -14.44
C PRO A 71 8.54 -11.59 -15.80
N PRO A 72 8.22 -10.90 -16.92
CA PRO A 72 8.35 -11.48 -18.24
C PRO A 72 9.75 -12.05 -18.44
N ALA A 73 9.84 -13.32 -18.86
CA ALA A 73 11.09 -13.86 -19.38
C ALA A 73 11.32 -13.19 -20.73
N ASP A 74 12.09 -12.12 -20.74
CA ASP A 74 13.02 -11.70 -21.79
C ASP A 74 13.44 -10.24 -21.54
N GLY A 75 14.67 -10.06 -21.03
CA GLY A 75 15.62 -9.08 -21.56
C GLY A 75 15.36 -7.58 -21.50
N GLU A 76 14.27 -7.07 -20.92
CA GLU A 76 14.14 -5.63 -20.64
C GLU A 76 14.24 -5.39 -19.13
N GLU A 77 15.21 -4.56 -18.73
CA GLU A 77 15.38 -4.05 -17.38
C GLU A 77 14.09 -3.35 -16.92
N SER A 78 13.15 -4.12 -16.37
CA SER A 78 12.06 -3.54 -15.61
C SER A 78 12.66 -3.02 -14.31
N SER A 79 12.96 -1.73 -14.29
CA SER A 79 13.27 -0.89 -13.12
C SER A 79 12.08 -0.82 -12.12
N GLY A 80 11.29 -1.88 -12.00
CA GLY A 80 10.02 -1.91 -11.29
C GLY A 80 9.89 -3.04 -10.27
N PHE A 81 10.98 -3.72 -9.90
CA PHE A 81 10.93 -4.63 -8.77
C PHE A 81 10.89 -3.82 -7.46
N VAL A 82 9.68 -3.65 -6.90
CA VAL A 82 9.51 -3.17 -5.53
C VAL A 82 10.03 -4.26 -4.60
N MET A 83 11.27 -4.09 -4.15
CA MET A 83 11.87 -4.93 -3.13
C MET A 83 10.95 -4.99 -1.89
N PRO A 84 10.69 -6.18 -1.31
CA PRO A 84 9.98 -6.26 -0.04
C PRO A 84 10.67 -5.40 1.03
N PRO A 85 9.92 -4.74 1.94
CA PRO A 85 10.45 -3.73 2.88
C PRO A 85 11.59 -4.18 3.82
N GLY A 86 11.95 -5.47 3.83
CA GLY A 86 13.11 -5.98 4.57
C GLY A 86 14.42 -6.00 3.80
N VAL A 87 14.41 -6.03 2.47
CA VAL A 87 15.64 -6.22 1.69
C VAL A 87 16.33 -4.89 1.39
N GLN A 88 15.58 -3.81 1.13
CA GLN A 88 16.15 -2.45 1.03
C GLN A 88 16.84 -2.01 2.34
N GLN A 89 16.28 -2.38 3.48
CA GLN A 89 16.88 -2.06 4.78
C GLN A 89 18.13 -2.90 5.07
N ARG A 90 18.14 -4.17 4.64
CA ARG A 90 19.34 -5.02 4.71
C ARG A 90 20.46 -4.50 3.81
N ASP A 91 20.17 -4.12 2.57
CA ASP A 91 21.19 -3.55 1.67
C ASP A 91 21.74 -2.21 2.18
N ALA A 92 20.90 -1.34 2.75
CA ALA A 92 21.34 -0.10 3.38
C ALA A 92 22.19 -0.35 4.64
N ALA A 93 21.85 -1.36 5.43
CA ALA A 93 22.61 -1.78 6.61
C ALA A 93 23.97 -2.42 6.23
N LEU A 94 23.98 -3.28 5.20
CA LEU A 94 25.20 -3.91 4.67
C LEU A 94 26.15 -2.87 4.08
N LYS A 95 25.65 -1.85 3.37
CA LYS A 95 26.48 -0.72 2.89
C LYS A 95 27.07 0.11 4.03
N ARG A 96 26.33 0.30 5.12
CA ARG A 96 26.79 1.05 6.30
C ARG A 96 27.87 0.32 7.10
N TRP A 97 27.83 -1.01 7.16
CA TRP A 97 28.74 -1.79 7.99
C TRP A 97 29.85 -2.51 7.22
N GLY A 98 29.67 -2.77 5.92
CA GLY A 98 30.70 -3.36 5.06
C GLY A 98 31.83 -2.39 4.68
N ALA A 99 31.64 -1.08 4.86
CA ALA A 99 32.63 -0.06 4.49
C ALA A 99 33.74 0.18 5.55
N HIS A 100 33.73 -0.54 6.68
CA HIS A 100 34.71 -0.37 7.76
C HIS A 100 35.34 -1.68 8.26
N GLY A 101 35.46 -2.68 7.38
CA GLY A 101 36.13 -3.95 7.70
C GLY A 101 36.71 -4.62 6.46
N GLY A 102 37.85 -4.10 5.98
CA GLY A 102 38.62 -4.63 4.85
C GLY A 102 39.59 -3.60 4.31
#